data_AF-A0A521C6S5-F1
#
_entry.id   AF-A0A521C6S5-F1
#
_cell.length_a   1.000
_cell.length_b   1.000
_cell.length_c   1.000
_cell.angle_alpha   90.00
_cell.angle_beta   90.00
_cell.angle_gamma   90.00
#
_symmetry.space_group_name_H-M   'P 1'
#
loop_
_entity.id
_entity.type
_entity.pdbx_description
1 polymer ?
#
loop_
_entity_poly.entity_id
_entity_poly.type
_entity_poly.pdbx_seq_one_letter_code
_entity_poly.pdbx_strand_id
1 'polypeptide(L)'
;MKAYLFYRLCYVIVALLLTGEATHFFGSHDAKSCTDKDAVKLSARNYATEKLKNYTTMLDISANEMIVTDLGNDHYRVLAPVKLAYNTESNKVWYEVKLHFNNSNLKERVIDGFKRM
;
A
#
# COMPACT_ATOMS: atom_id res chain seq x y z
N MET A 1 44.95 -10.12 29.80
CA MET A 1 44.56 -9.65 28.45
C MET A 1 44.48 -10.82 27.47
N LYS A 2 43.48 -11.73 27.59
CA LYS A 2 43.24 -12.82 26.62
C LYS A 2 41.76 -13.02 26.26
N ALA A 3 40.83 -12.54 27.09
CA ALA A 3 39.39 -12.63 26.83
C ALA A 3 38.86 -11.65 25.77
N TYR A 4 39.57 -10.53 25.52
CA TYR A 4 39.13 -9.50 24.57
C TYR A 4 39.26 -9.91 23.10
N LEU A 5 40.15 -10.87 22.77
CA LEU A 5 40.30 -11.38 21.40
C LEU A 5 39.16 -12.34 21.02
N PHE A 6 38.69 -13.15 21.97
CA PHE A 6 37.62 -14.11 21.74
C PHE A 6 36.28 -13.41 21.42
N TYR A 7 35.99 -12.32 22.15
CA TYR A 7 34.78 -11.53 21.93
C TYR A 7 34.73 -10.84 20.55
N ARG A 8 35.88 -10.39 20.02
CA ARG A 8 35.93 -9.80 18.66
C ARG A 8 35.74 -10.82 17.55
N LEU A 9 36.21 -12.06 17.76
CA LEU A 9 36.02 -13.13 16.78
C LEU A 9 34.56 -13.58 16.68
N CYS A 10 33.85 -13.71 17.81
CA CYS A 10 32.43 -14.04 17.80
C CYS A 10 31.58 -12.96 17.11
N TYR A 11 31.92 -11.68 17.26
CA TYR A 11 31.19 -10.59 16.61
C TYR A 11 31.32 -10.64 15.07
N VAL A 12 32.48 -11.04 14.56
CA VAL A 12 32.70 -11.22 13.11
C VAL A 12 31.93 -12.43 12.57
N ILE A 13 31.84 -13.53 13.34
CA ILE A 13 31.07 -14.71 12.93
C ILE A 13 29.56 -14.42 12.91
N VAL A 14 29.04 -13.68 13.89
CA VAL A 14 27.62 -13.28 13.92
C VAL A 14 27.29 -12.31 12.79
N ALA A 15 28.19 -11.38 12.47
CA ALA A 15 28.01 -10.47 11.33
C ALA A 15 28.02 -11.22 9.98
N LEU A 16 28.89 -12.21 9.81
CA LEU A 16 28.94 -13.06 8.60
C LEU A 16 27.72 -13.97 8.45
N LEU A 17 27.19 -14.50 9.56
CA LEU A 17 25.95 -15.30 9.55
C LEU A 17 24.71 -14.45 9.27
N LEU A 18 24.67 -13.19 9.69
CA LEU A 18 23.57 -12.27 9.38
C LEU A 18 23.60 -11.73 7.94
N THR A 19 24.77 -11.70 7.29
CA THR A 19 24.89 -11.32 5.87
C THR A 19 24.84 -12.49 4.89
N GLY A 20 24.77 -13.73 5.39
CA GLY A 20 24.90 -14.97 4.61
C GLY A 20 23.64 -15.47 3.89
N GLU A 21 22.45 -14.96 4.21
CA GLU A 21 21.20 -15.39 3.55
C GLU A 21 20.28 -14.20 3.23
N ALA A 22 20.76 -13.29 2.37
CA ALA A 22 19.91 -12.34 1.64
C ALA A 22 19.86 -12.65 0.13
N THR A 23 20.14 -13.90 -0.24
CA THR A 23 20.05 -14.40 -1.62
C THR A 23 19.20 -15.65 -1.69
N HIS A 24 17.90 -15.47 -1.45
CA HIS A 24 16.86 -16.34 -2.00
C HIS A 24 15.81 -15.47 -2.70
N PHE A 25 16.24 -14.72 -3.72
CA PHE A 25 15.37 -14.46 -4.86
C PHE A 25 15.32 -15.76 -5.66
N PHE A 26 14.21 -16.49 -5.60
CA PHE A 26 13.56 -17.19 -6.72
C PHE A 26 12.35 -17.96 -6.17
N GLY A 27 11.38 -17.18 -5.73
CA GLY A 27 9.99 -17.55 -5.89
C GLY A 27 9.39 -16.58 -6.91
N SER A 28 9.84 -16.63 -8.17
CA SER A 28 9.03 -16.14 -9.28
C SER A 28 7.81 -17.06 -9.37
N HIS A 29 6.89 -16.91 -8.44
CA HIS A 29 5.52 -16.98 -8.86
C HIS A 29 5.36 -15.80 -9.82
N ASP A 30 5.54 -16.09 -11.10
CA ASP A 30 4.63 -15.63 -12.14
C ASP A 30 3.19 -16.09 -11.78
N ALA A 31 2.73 -15.75 -10.58
CA ALA A 31 1.35 -15.36 -10.46
C ALA A 31 1.34 -14.07 -11.27
N LYS A 32 0.90 -14.19 -12.52
CA LYS A 32 -0.01 -13.17 -13.05
C LYS A 32 -1.13 -13.03 -12.02
N SER A 33 -0.88 -12.32 -10.92
CA SER A 33 -1.93 -11.58 -10.27
C SER A 33 -2.20 -10.47 -11.27
N CYS A 34 -3.01 -10.85 -12.26
CA CYS A 34 -3.83 -9.92 -13.00
C CYS A 34 -4.86 -9.42 -11.98
N THR A 35 -4.41 -8.82 -10.88
CA THR A 35 -5.27 -7.96 -10.10
C THR A 35 -5.56 -6.85 -11.05
N ASP A 36 -6.81 -6.81 -11.50
CA ASP A 36 -7.32 -5.72 -12.29
C ASP A 36 -7.09 -4.43 -11.48
N LYS A 37 -5.99 -3.72 -11.79
CA LYS A 37 -5.61 -2.46 -11.11
C LYS A 37 -6.76 -1.46 -11.24
N ASP A 38 -7.60 -1.61 -12.26
CA ASP A 38 -8.78 -0.78 -12.43
C ASP A 38 -9.87 -1.16 -11.43
N ALA A 39 -10.06 -2.43 -11.10
CA ALA A 39 -10.95 -2.86 -10.02
C ALA A 39 -10.50 -2.35 -8.63
N VAL A 40 -9.19 -2.34 -8.38
CA VAL A 40 -8.60 -1.78 -7.14
C VAL A 40 -8.84 -0.28 -7.06
N LYS A 41 -8.53 0.46 -8.13
CA LYS A 41 -8.76 1.91 -8.24
C LYS A 41 -10.25 2.24 -8.09
N LEU A 42 -11.12 1.50 -8.76
CA LEU A 42 -12.57 1.69 -8.71
C LEU A 42 -13.10 1.47 -7.29
N SER A 43 -12.61 0.43 -6.60
CA SER A 43 -12.96 0.15 -5.21
C SER A 43 -12.54 1.27 -4.27
N ALA A 44 -11.29 1.73 -4.37
CA ALA A 44 -10.78 2.85 -3.58
C ALA A 44 -11.54 4.16 -3.88
N ARG A 45 -11.84 4.43 -5.15
CA ARG A 45 -12.63 5.59 -5.59
C ARG A 45 -14.02 5.58 -4.98
N ASN A 46 -14.76 4.48 -5.13
CA ASN A 46 -16.13 4.37 -4.63
C ASN A 46 -16.16 4.55 -3.12
N TYR A 47 -15.21 3.95 -2.41
CA TYR A 47 -15.11 4.11 -0.97
C TYR A 47 -14.77 5.55 -0.54
N ALA A 48 -13.78 6.18 -1.18
CA ALA A 48 -13.43 7.57 -0.90
C ALA A 48 -14.60 8.51 -1.20
N THR A 49 -15.36 8.26 -2.28
CA THR A 49 -16.57 9.01 -2.61
C THR A 49 -17.63 8.88 -1.54
N GLU A 50 -17.96 7.65 -1.13
CA GLU A 50 -18.94 7.41 -0.09
C GLU A 50 -18.56 8.04 1.25
N LYS A 51 -17.27 8.06 1.59
CA LYS A 51 -16.76 8.70 2.80
C LYS A 51 -16.77 10.23 2.73
N LEU A 52 -16.47 10.81 1.57
CA LEU A 52 -16.25 12.26 1.46
C LEU A 52 -17.48 13.04 0.95
N LYS A 53 -18.46 12.40 0.32
CA LYS A 53 -19.63 13.06 -0.31
C LYS A 53 -20.42 13.99 0.61
N ASN A 54 -20.46 13.70 1.92
CA ASN A 54 -21.20 14.50 2.89
C ASN A 54 -20.40 15.69 3.45
N TYR A 55 -19.10 15.75 3.15
CA TYR A 55 -18.18 16.74 3.71
C TYR A 55 -17.73 17.79 2.69
N THR A 56 -18.30 17.82 1.49
CA THR A 56 -17.84 18.72 0.43
C THR A 56 -18.98 19.08 -0.52
N THR A 57 -18.93 20.26 -1.11
CA THR A 57 -19.89 20.71 -2.14
C THR A 57 -19.49 20.28 -3.55
N MET A 58 -18.22 19.90 -3.74
CA MET A 58 -17.70 19.37 -5.00
C MET A 58 -16.67 18.28 -4.71
N LEU A 59 -16.89 17.10 -5.29
CA LEU A 59 -16.01 15.96 -5.15
C LEU A 59 -15.61 15.44 -6.52
N ASP A 60 -14.34 15.57 -6.87
CA ASP A 60 -13.75 14.94 -8.06
C ASP A 60 -12.59 14.03 -7.67
N ILE A 61 -12.74 12.75 -7.98
CA ILE A 61 -11.72 11.71 -7.73
C ILE A 61 -11.45 11.01 -9.05
N SER A 62 -10.27 11.24 -9.63
CA SER A 62 -9.85 10.66 -10.90
C SER A 62 -9.14 9.34 -10.70
N ALA A 63 -9.72 8.24 -11.19
CA ALA A 63 -9.10 6.91 -11.16
C ALA A 63 -7.79 6.85 -11.96
N ASN A 64 -7.66 7.67 -13.00
CA ASN A 64 -6.47 7.71 -13.86
C ASN A 64 -5.26 8.29 -13.13
N GLU A 65 -5.47 9.21 -12.19
CA GLU A 65 -4.41 9.82 -11.38
C GLU A 65 -4.11 9.04 -10.09
N MET A 66 -4.81 7.93 -9.83
CA MET A 66 -4.57 7.10 -8.65
C MET A 66 -3.30 6.27 -8.78
N ILE A 67 -2.53 6.23 -7.69
CA ILE A 67 -1.31 5.41 -7.58
C ILE A 67 -1.64 4.18 -6.74
N VAL A 68 -1.49 2.99 -7.33
CA VAL A 68 -1.70 1.71 -6.64
C VAL A 68 -0.33 1.10 -6.29
N THR A 69 -0.13 0.77 -5.03
CA THR A 69 1.00 -0.04 -4.54
C THR A 69 0.46 -1.38 -4.07
N ASP A 70 0.96 -2.47 -4.65
CA ASP A 70 0.72 -3.83 -4.15
C ASP A 70 1.60 -4.08 -2.91
N LEU A 71 1.00 -4.52 -1.81
CA LEU A 71 1.68 -4.83 -0.55
C LEU A 71 1.88 -6.35 -0.34
N GLY A 72 1.41 -7.19 -1.27
CA GLY A 72 1.37 -8.63 -1.16
C GLY A 72 0.15 -9.15 -0.39
N ASN A 73 -0.11 -10.46 -0.50
CA ASN A 73 -1.21 -11.15 0.20
C ASN A 73 -2.58 -10.48 -0.03
N ASP A 74 -2.90 -10.09 -1.27
CA ASP A 74 -4.14 -9.40 -1.64
C ASP A 74 -4.36 -8.03 -0.94
N HIS A 75 -3.32 -7.44 -0.35
CA HIS A 75 -3.35 -6.10 0.24
C HIS A 75 -2.84 -5.05 -0.74
N TYR A 76 -3.55 -3.93 -0.81
CA TYR A 76 -3.22 -2.81 -1.69
C TYR A 76 -3.28 -1.50 -0.93
N ARG A 77 -2.36 -0.60 -1.27
CA ARG A 77 -2.40 0.80 -0.88
C ARG A 77 -2.68 1.65 -2.10
N VAL A 78 -3.75 2.44 -2.06
CA VAL A 78 -4.12 3.36 -3.13
C VAL A 78 -4.00 4.80 -2.63
N LEU A 79 -3.19 5.60 -3.32
CA LEU A 79 -3.16 7.05 -3.14
C LEU A 79 -4.11 7.68 -4.16
N ALA A 80 -5.19 8.26 -3.66
CA ALA A 80 -6.22 8.89 -4.45
C ALA A 80 -6.09 10.43 -4.36
N PRO A 81 -5.87 11.12 -5.48
CA PRO A 81 -6.02 12.57 -5.53
C PRO A 81 -7.50 12.92 -5.52
N VAL A 82 -7.90 13.73 -4.55
CA VAL A 82 -9.27 14.16 -4.36
C VAL A 82 -9.29 15.68 -4.47
N LYS A 83 -10.08 16.20 -5.41
CA LYS A 83 -10.43 17.61 -5.41
C LYS A 83 -11.71 17.77 -4.58
N LEU A 84 -11.58 18.54 -3.50
CA LEU A 84 -12.68 18.89 -2.60
C LEU A 84 -12.91 20.39 -2.69
N ALA A 85 -14.17 20.83 -2.74
CA ALA A 85 -14.50 22.23 -2.50
C ALA A 85 -15.33 22.38 -1.22
N TYR A 86 -14.98 23.39 -0.44
CA TYR A 86 -15.84 23.93 0.59
C TYR A 86 -16.22 25.32 0.08
N ASN A 87 -17.45 25.46 -0.43
CA ASN A 87 -17.91 26.66 -1.15
C ASN A 87 -17.23 26.82 -2.53
N THR A 88 -16.76 28.04 -2.87
CA THR A 88 -16.18 28.38 -4.20
C THR A 88 -14.71 28.04 -4.35
N GLU A 89 -14.02 27.62 -3.29
CA GLU A 89 -12.58 27.30 -3.33
C GLU A 89 -12.36 25.78 -3.43
N SER A 90 -11.74 25.35 -4.52
CA SER A 90 -11.36 23.95 -4.74
C SER A 90 -9.93 23.69 -4.28
N ASN A 91 -9.74 22.66 -3.46
CA ASN A 91 -8.44 22.20 -2.98
C ASN A 91 -8.18 20.77 -3.44
N LYS A 92 -6.97 20.50 -3.98
CA LYS A 92 -6.51 19.15 -4.30
C LYS A 92 -5.77 18.59 -3.09
N VAL A 93 -6.25 17.48 -2.56
CA VAL A 93 -5.68 16.78 -1.40
C VAL A 93 -5.50 15.31 -1.73
N TRP A 94 -4.58 14.64 -1.03
CA TRP A 94 -4.31 13.22 -1.23
C TRP A 94 -4.89 12.40 -0.08
N TYR A 95 -5.57 11.31 -0.42
CA TYR A 95 -6.05 10.32 0.53
C TYR A 95 -5.38 8.98 0.27
N GLU A 96 -5.01 8.29 1.34
CA GLU A 96 -4.58 6.90 1.31
C GLU A 96 -5.76 6.01 1.67
N VAL A 97 -6.05 5.04 0.79
CA VAL A 97 -6.99 3.95 1.04
C VAL A 97 -6.20 2.65 1.10
N LYS A 98 -6.28 1.94 2.23
CA LYS A 98 -5.74 0.58 2.37
C LYS A 98 -6.90 -0.40 2.26
N LEU A 99 -6.72 -1.42 1.44
CA LEU A 99 -7.76 -2.40 1.17
C LEU A 99 -7.15 -3.78 1.00
N HIS A 100 -7.87 -4.79 1.46
CA HIS A 100 -7.55 -6.19 1.19
C HIS A 100 -8.72 -6.89 0.52
N PHE A 101 -8.42 -7.84 -0.37
CA PHE A 101 -9.41 -8.71 -0.98
C PHE A 101 -9.34 -10.10 -0.35
N ASN A 102 -10.50 -10.70 -0.09
CA ASN A 102 -10.55 -12.05 0.43
C ASN A 102 -10.44 -13.06 -0.73
N ASN A 103 -9.43 -13.94 -0.68
CA ASN A 103 -9.29 -15.13 -1.53
C ASN A 103 -9.61 -14.89 -3.03
N SER A 104 -8.86 -13.99 -3.67
CA SER A 104 -8.98 -13.69 -5.11
C SER A 104 -10.36 -13.19 -5.60
N ASN A 105 -11.34 -12.98 -4.70
CA ASN A 105 -12.64 -12.43 -5.05
C ASN A 105 -12.58 -10.90 -5.02
N LEU A 106 -12.37 -10.29 -6.19
CA LEU A 106 -12.32 -8.83 -6.36
C LEU A 106 -13.64 -8.10 -5.99
N LYS A 107 -14.72 -8.82 -5.65
CA LYS A 107 -15.99 -8.25 -5.18
C LYS A 107 -16.03 -8.07 -3.67
N GLU A 108 -15.34 -8.92 -2.92
CA GLU A 108 -15.29 -8.87 -1.46
C GLU A 108 -14.05 -8.10 -1.01
N ARG A 109 -14.21 -6.77 -1.02
CA ARG A 109 -13.21 -5.82 -0.54
C ARG A 109 -13.45 -5.52 0.94
N VAL A 110 -12.37 -5.50 1.71
CA VAL A 110 -12.35 -4.98 3.07
C VAL A 110 -11.44 -3.77 3.09
N ILE A 111 -11.85 -2.74 3.83
CA ILE A 111 -11.07 -1.50 3.96
C ILE A 111 -10.32 -1.54 5.27
N ASP A 112 -9.01 -1.64 5.20
CA ASP A 112 -8.11 -1.64 6.35
C ASP A 112 -7.86 -0.24 6.89
N GLY A 113 -8.01 0.78 6.05
CA GLY A 113 -7.73 2.15 6.47
C GLY A 113 -8.07 3.21 5.45
N PHE A 114 -8.36 4.41 5.96
CA PHE A 114 -8.61 5.61 5.18
C PHE A 114 -8.07 6.83 5.93
N LYS A 115 -7.11 7.54 5.34
CA LYS A 115 -6.48 8.71 5.96
C LYS A 115 -6.16 9.79 4.93
N ARG A 116 -6.18 11.05 5.38
CA ARG A 116 -5.67 12.19 4.63
C ARG A 116 -4.14 12.29 4.80
N MET A 117 -3.43 12.61 3.73
CA MET A 117 -1.99 12.88 3.73
C MET A 117 -1.70 14.38 3.75
#